data_AF-A0A3C1Z3N7-F1
#
_entry.id   AF-A0A3C1Z3N7-F1
#
_cell.length_a   1.000
_cell.length_b   1.000
_cell.length_c   1.000
_cell.angle_alpha   90.00
_cell.angle_beta   90.00
_cell.angle_gamma   90.00
#
_symmetry.space_group_name_H-M   'P 1'
#
loop_
_entity.id
_entity.type
_entity.pdbx_description
1 polymer ?
#
loop_
_entity_poly.entity_id
_entity_poly.type
_entity_poly.pdbx_seq_one_letter_code
_entity_poly.pdbx_strand_id
1 'polypeptide(L)'
;MSVPPSVSTDSRDANGSTSVHRSWCSDSLSHSGSNEAARFGVVACLLFMAGGLYWTASVGLLTLSALTAYPLMVMVGLVFSLVVFGAASWCTRNPVAESASDTAAPISLIGAVHTYDAVTGLPMSRLFLSLVKQALIRARQEAGQAAVLVIDLEHLTSETDAYAMLNRNLMYRVQAARVKSALRTTDVVARLAEARFAVLLEDVTTPEEVFAIAKKMQATIAHPVTLDRHELLLSSRIGIGLSGRDGTDAQALIDAAVHALERARVEGGSLIGTAVVAEASVADPTSTLAA
;
A
#
# COMPACT_ATOMS: atom_id res chain seq x y z
N MET A 1 -40.08 63.93 24.45
CA MET A 1 -40.96 63.60 23.31
C MET A 1 -41.67 62.30 23.63
N SER A 2 -42.95 62.27 23.35
CA SER A 2 -43.99 61.40 23.87
C SER A 2 -43.99 59.99 23.25
N VAL A 3 -44.29 58.98 24.06
CA VAL A 3 -44.71 57.60 23.71
C VAL A 3 -45.95 57.70 22.79
N PRO A 4 -46.19 56.83 21.76
CA PRO A 4 -46.68 55.45 21.98
C PRO A 4 -46.39 54.47 20.79
N PRO A 5 -47.12 53.34 20.58
CA PRO A 5 -46.66 52.03 21.02
C PRO A 5 -46.85 50.91 19.96
N SER A 6 -46.77 49.69 20.47
CA SER A 6 -46.88 48.30 19.99
C SER A 6 -48.09 47.83 19.16
N VAL A 7 -47.94 46.58 18.65
CA VAL A 7 -48.95 45.57 18.21
C VAL A 7 -49.39 45.75 16.75
N SER A 8 -49.37 44.76 15.85
CA SER A 8 -50.06 43.47 15.89
C SER A 8 -49.47 42.45 14.88
N THR A 9 -49.23 41.18 15.28
CA THR A 9 -49.91 39.94 14.82
C THR A 9 -49.95 39.72 13.30
N ASP A 10 -49.67 38.58 12.70
CA ASP A 10 -49.92 37.20 13.12
C ASP A 10 -49.34 36.27 12.04
N SER A 11 -49.30 34.99 12.39
CA SER A 11 -49.56 33.83 11.54
C SER A 11 -48.36 32.99 11.08
N ARG A 12 -48.34 31.80 11.70
CA ARG A 12 -48.36 30.47 11.06
C ARG A 12 -47.07 30.01 10.39
N ASP A 13 -46.64 28.77 10.45
CA ASP A 13 -46.92 27.49 11.12
C ASP A 13 -45.58 26.73 10.90
N ALA A 14 -45.07 25.83 11.72
CA ALA A 14 -45.50 24.44 11.85
C ALA A 14 -44.28 23.66 12.36
N ASN A 15 -44.48 22.93 13.45
CA ASN A 15 -44.25 21.48 13.55
C ASN A 15 -42.83 20.87 13.58
N GLY A 16 -42.64 19.98 14.57
CA GLY A 16 -41.86 18.73 14.45
C GLY A 16 -40.41 18.82 14.87
N SER A 17 -40.08 18.45 16.12
CA SER A 17 -39.51 17.12 16.46
C SER A 17 -38.26 16.78 15.61
N THR A 18 -37.05 16.76 16.15
CA THR A 18 -36.56 15.68 17.01
C THR A 18 -35.15 16.05 17.50
N SER A 19 -35.00 16.31 18.80
CA SER A 19 -33.70 16.34 19.47
C SER A 19 -33.25 14.89 19.72
N VAL A 20 -32.60 14.28 18.73
CA VAL A 20 -31.91 13.00 18.94
C VAL A 20 -30.58 13.30 19.61
N HIS A 21 -30.58 13.16 20.93
CA HIS A 21 -29.42 12.80 21.73
C HIS A 21 -28.61 11.71 20.99
N ARG A 22 -27.40 12.03 20.55
CA ARG A 22 -26.39 11.01 20.30
C ARG A 22 -25.22 11.24 21.26
N SER A 23 -25.40 10.58 22.40
CA SER A 23 -24.41 10.32 23.42
C SER A 23 -23.11 9.82 22.81
N TRP A 24 -22.03 10.49 23.21
CA TRP A 24 -20.68 9.96 23.17
C TRP A 24 -20.57 8.74 24.09
N CYS A 25 -20.32 7.58 23.49
CA CYS A 25 -19.84 6.31 24.05
C CYS A 25 -19.74 5.39 22.81
N SER A 26 -18.63 4.77 22.42
CA SER A 26 -17.61 4.11 23.21
C SER A 26 -16.31 3.97 22.42
N ASP A 27 -15.27 4.67 22.87
CA ASP A 27 -13.87 4.26 22.69
C ASP A 27 -13.55 3.19 23.74
N SER A 28 -13.72 1.90 23.41
CA SER A 28 -13.19 0.80 24.27
C SER A 28 -13.22 -0.59 23.62
N LEU A 29 -12.85 -0.76 22.35
CA LEU A 29 -12.87 -2.09 21.70
C LEU A 29 -11.59 -2.51 20.98
N SER A 30 -10.46 -1.82 21.16
CA SER A 30 -9.17 -2.19 20.57
C SER A 30 -8.08 -2.63 21.57
N HIS A 31 -8.43 -2.90 22.84
CA HIS A 31 -7.48 -3.42 23.84
C HIS A 31 -7.82 -4.82 24.39
N SER A 32 -8.87 -5.49 23.89
CA SER A 32 -9.27 -6.82 24.41
C SER A 32 -8.51 -7.99 23.76
N GLY A 33 -8.05 -7.88 22.51
CA GLY A 33 -7.47 -9.02 21.78
C GLY A 33 -6.04 -9.41 22.20
N SER A 34 -5.24 -8.46 22.68
CA SER A 34 -3.86 -8.75 23.12
C SER A 34 -3.81 -9.54 24.43
N ASN A 35 -4.80 -9.31 25.32
CA ASN A 35 -4.87 -9.97 26.61
C ASN A 35 -5.43 -11.38 26.54
N GLU A 36 -6.23 -11.71 25.51
CA GLU A 36 -6.75 -13.08 25.32
C GLU A 36 -5.64 -14.04 24.87
N ALA A 37 -4.79 -13.64 23.92
CA ALA A 37 -3.65 -14.46 23.47
C ALA A 37 -2.65 -14.74 24.60
N ALA A 38 -2.34 -13.74 25.43
CA ALA A 38 -1.47 -13.90 26.60
C ALA A 38 -2.11 -14.82 27.67
N ARG A 39 -3.43 -14.73 27.88
CA ARG A 39 -4.16 -15.59 28.82
C ARG A 39 -4.15 -17.06 28.42
N PHE A 40 -4.34 -17.37 27.14
CA PHE A 40 -4.26 -18.77 26.66
C PHE A 40 -2.85 -19.35 26.83
N GLY A 41 -1.80 -18.56 26.61
CA GLY A 41 -0.42 -19.00 26.81
C GLY A 41 -0.09 -19.36 28.26
N VAL A 42 -0.55 -18.56 29.22
CA VAL A 42 -0.34 -18.81 30.66
C VAL A 42 -1.13 -20.05 31.12
N VAL A 43 -2.37 -20.21 30.67
CA VAL A 43 -3.19 -21.40 31.00
C VAL A 43 -2.58 -22.67 30.42
N ALA A 44 -2.05 -22.63 29.19
CA ALA A 44 -1.35 -23.77 28.59
C ALA A 44 -0.07 -24.14 29.37
N CYS A 45 0.72 -23.14 29.81
CA CYS A 45 1.90 -23.39 30.65
C CYS A 45 1.54 -24.00 32.01
N LEU A 46 0.48 -23.51 32.66
CA LEU A 46 0.03 -24.04 33.95
C LEU A 46 -0.49 -25.47 33.83
N LEU A 47 -1.25 -25.80 32.79
CA LEU A 47 -1.71 -27.17 32.53
C LEU A 47 -0.56 -28.12 32.20
N PHE A 48 0.45 -27.66 31.45
CA PHE A 48 1.65 -28.43 31.16
C PHE A 48 2.47 -28.71 32.43
N MET A 49 2.70 -27.69 33.28
CA MET A 49 3.39 -27.84 34.56
C MET A 49 2.61 -28.75 35.53
N ALA A 50 1.29 -28.60 35.60
CA ALA A 50 0.43 -29.44 36.44
C ALA A 50 0.42 -30.90 35.97
N GLY A 51 0.41 -31.15 34.64
CA GLY A 51 0.53 -32.48 34.06
C GLY A 51 1.88 -33.15 34.37
N GLY A 52 2.98 -32.39 34.32
CA GLY A 52 4.30 -32.86 34.73
C GLY A 52 4.37 -33.25 36.21
N LEU A 53 3.83 -32.41 37.10
CA LEU A 53 3.78 -32.72 38.54
C LEU A 53 2.90 -33.93 38.83
N TYR A 54 1.72 -34.05 38.23
CA TYR A 54 0.83 -35.19 38.42
C TYR A 54 1.48 -36.50 37.96
N TRP A 55 2.20 -36.48 36.84
CA TRP A 55 2.91 -37.64 36.32
C TRP A 55 4.08 -38.07 37.21
N THR A 56 4.89 -37.13 37.70
CA THR A 56 6.00 -37.44 38.62
C THR A 56 5.51 -37.96 39.97
N ALA A 57 4.36 -37.48 40.46
CA ALA A 57 3.72 -38.00 41.66
C ALA A 57 3.14 -39.42 41.48
N SER A 58 2.55 -39.74 40.31
CA SER A 58 2.06 -41.09 40.01
C SER A 58 3.17 -42.11 39.79
N VAL A 59 4.30 -41.71 39.20
CA VAL A 59 5.44 -42.62 38.93
C VAL A 59 6.33 -42.80 40.18
N GLY A 60 6.31 -41.85 41.12
CA GLY A 60 7.06 -41.91 42.38
C GLY A 60 6.66 -43.04 43.34
N LEU A 61 5.53 -43.74 43.11
CA LEU A 61 5.08 -44.85 43.96
C LEU A 61 5.58 -46.25 43.52
N LEU A 62 6.25 -46.40 42.38
CA LEU A 62 6.74 -47.69 41.88
C LEU A 62 8.26 -47.67 41.74
N THR A 63 8.96 -47.99 42.83
CA THR A 63 10.40 -47.81 43.00
C THR A 63 11.31 -48.74 42.17
N LEU A 64 10.78 -49.54 41.25
CA LEU A 64 11.58 -50.33 40.29
C LEU A 64 11.52 -49.84 38.83
N SER A 65 10.51 -49.05 38.43
CA SER A 65 10.43 -48.49 37.07
C SER A 65 11.20 -47.18 36.92
N ALA A 66 11.64 -46.58 38.03
CA ALA A 66 12.34 -45.29 38.04
C ALA A 66 13.72 -45.32 37.36
N LEU A 67 14.44 -46.46 37.38
CA LEU A 67 15.77 -46.55 36.76
C LEU A 67 15.73 -46.55 35.22
N THR A 68 14.67 -47.08 34.62
CA THR A 68 14.51 -47.13 33.14
C THR A 68 13.64 -45.99 32.61
N ALA A 69 12.72 -45.47 33.42
CA ALA A 69 11.85 -44.36 33.03
C ALA A 69 12.61 -43.02 32.97
N TYR A 70 13.56 -42.77 33.88
CA TYR A 70 14.30 -41.51 33.92
C TYR A 70 15.12 -41.21 32.65
N PRO A 71 15.96 -42.13 32.12
CA PRO A 71 16.71 -41.85 30.89
C PRO A 71 15.80 -41.69 29.67
N LEU A 72 14.69 -42.42 29.59
CA LEU A 72 13.73 -42.30 28.51
C LEU A 72 13.02 -40.94 28.56
N MET A 73 12.69 -40.44 29.75
CA MET A 73 12.06 -39.14 29.94
C MET A 73 12.99 -37.98 29.56
N VAL A 74 14.28 -38.08 29.93
CA VAL A 74 15.29 -37.08 29.53
C VAL A 74 15.46 -37.07 28.01
N MET A 75 15.46 -38.24 27.36
CA MET A 75 15.52 -38.34 25.89
C MET A 75 14.30 -37.70 25.23
N VAL A 76 13.08 -37.97 25.71
CA VAL A 76 11.84 -37.37 25.17
C VAL A 76 11.84 -35.85 25.38
N GLY A 77 12.26 -35.38 26.55
CA GLY A 77 12.36 -33.95 26.85
C GLY A 77 13.38 -33.22 25.97
N LEU A 78 14.54 -33.84 25.70
CA LEU A 78 15.54 -33.31 24.78
C LEU A 78 15.05 -33.26 23.35
N VAL A 79 14.39 -34.32 22.87
CA VAL A 79 13.80 -34.35 21.52
C VAL A 79 12.72 -33.28 21.39
N PHE A 80 11.83 -33.14 22.37
CA PHE A 80 10.80 -32.11 22.35
C PHE A 80 11.41 -30.70 22.39
N SER A 81 12.43 -30.46 23.21
CA SER A 81 13.14 -29.19 23.26
C SER A 81 13.87 -28.88 21.95
N LEU A 82 14.47 -29.88 21.29
CA LEU A 82 15.07 -29.74 19.96
C LEU A 82 14.03 -29.49 18.87
N VAL A 83 12.83 -30.07 18.96
CA VAL A 83 11.73 -29.80 18.03
C VAL A 83 11.16 -28.40 18.24
N VAL A 84 10.97 -27.96 19.47
CA VAL A 84 10.48 -26.60 19.78
C VAL A 84 11.54 -25.55 19.44
N PHE A 85 12.81 -25.76 19.80
CA PHE A 85 13.90 -24.87 19.45
C PHE A 85 14.18 -24.91 17.95
N GLY A 86 14.05 -26.07 17.31
CA GLY A 86 14.10 -26.25 15.86
C GLY A 86 13.00 -25.46 15.17
N ALA A 87 11.75 -25.60 15.59
CA ALA A 87 10.59 -24.87 15.06
C ALA A 87 10.68 -23.37 15.33
N ALA A 88 11.15 -22.95 16.51
CA ALA A 88 11.40 -21.56 16.84
C ALA A 88 12.55 -21.00 16.00
N SER A 89 13.63 -21.76 15.84
CA SER A 89 14.77 -21.40 15.01
C SER A 89 14.42 -21.35 13.53
N TRP A 90 13.48 -22.18 13.05
CA TRP A 90 12.91 -22.13 11.70
C TRP A 90 11.90 -20.98 11.53
N CYS A 91 11.14 -20.61 12.56
CA CYS A 91 10.35 -19.38 12.53
C CYS A 91 11.24 -18.13 12.52
N THR A 92 12.41 -18.16 13.17
CA THR A 92 13.40 -17.07 13.11
C THR A 92 14.37 -17.17 11.92
N ARG A 93 14.47 -18.34 11.28
CA ARG A 93 15.22 -18.64 10.04
C ARG A 93 14.30 -18.89 8.84
N ASN A 94 13.07 -18.39 8.88
CA ASN A 94 12.69 -17.63 7.72
C ASN A 94 13.45 -16.32 7.90
N PRO A 95 14.62 -16.13 7.24
CA PRO A 95 14.82 -14.78 6.75
C PRO A 95 13.50 -14.45 6.06
N VAL A 96 12.93 -13.28 6.35
CA VAL A 96 12.17 -12.61 5.31
C VAL A 96 13.05 -12.75 4.10
N ALA A 97 12.68 -13.68 3.23
CA ALA A 97 13.31 -13.82 1.95
C ALA A 97 12.98 -12.48 1.34
N GLU A 98 13.93 -11.56 1.49
CA GLU A 98 14.31 -10.58 0.50
C GLU A 98 14.67 -11.39 -0.75
N SER A 99 13.67 -12.09 -1.28
CA SER A 99 13.53 -12.30 -2.68
C SER A 99 13.52 -10.88 -3.20
N ALA A 100 14.67 -10.49 -3.74
CA ALA A 100 14.71 -9.73 -4.96
C ALA A 100 13.82 -10.44 -6.00
N SER A 101 12.51 -10.39 -5.80
CA SER A 101 11.49 -10.61 -6.81
C SER A 101 11.23 -9.22 -7.37
N ASP A 102 12.17 -8.78 -8.21
CA ASP A 102 12.06 -7.68 -9.14
C ASP A 102 11.06 -8.00 -10.28
N THR A 103 10.12 -8.90 -10.03
CA THR A 103 9.20 -9.46 -11.02
C THR A 103 7.78 -9.12 -10.60
N ALA A 104 7.29 -8.03 -11.19
CA ALA A 104 5.92 -7.85 -11.62
C ALA A 104 4.89 -8.63 -10.79
N ALA A 105 4.70 -8.27 -9.51
CA ALA A 105 3.55 -8.75 -8.79
C ALA A 105 2.30 -8.27 -9.57
N PRO A 106 1.46 -9.19 -10.09
CA PRO A 106 0.25 -8.82 -10.78
C PRO A 106 -0.56 -7.95 -9.82
N ILE A 107 -1.11 -6.85 -10.34
CA ILE A 107 -1.96 -5.96 -9.56
C ILE A 107 -3.25 -6.72 -9.27
N SER A 108 -3.18 -7.54 -8.23
CA SER A 108 -4.33 -8.10 -7.56
C SER A 108 -5.00 -6.93 -6.85
N LEU A 109 -5.87 -6.23 -7.56
CA LEU A 109 -6.74 -5.16 -7.06
C LEU A 109 -7.74 -5.63 -5.98
N ILE A 110 -7.54 -6.83 -5.43
CA ILE A 110 -8.43 -7.56 -4.53
C ILE A 110 -7.60 -8.02 -3.32
N GLY A 111 -7.48 -7.17 -2.30
CA GLY A 111 -6.79 -7.57 -1.06
C GLY A 111 -6.65 -6.48 0.02
N ALA A 112 -6.72 -5.20 -0.34
CA ALA A 112 -6.63 -4.13 0.65
C ALA A 112 -8.01 -3.84 1.28
N VAL A 113 -8.21 -4.31 2.52
CA VAL A 113 -9.37 -3.93 3.36
C VAL A 113 -9.24 -2.47 3.84
N HIS A 114 -8.03 -1.90 3.81
CA HIS A 114 -7.75 -0.55 4.24
C HIS A 114 -7.94 0.50 3.13
N THR A 115 -8.53 1.63 3.51
CA THR A 115 -8.82 2.78 2.63
C THR A 115 -7.60 3.69 2.46
N TYR A 116 -6.75 3.80 3.47
CA TYR A 116 -5.57 4.66 3.51
C TYR A 116 -4.34 3.89 3.96
N ASP A 117 -3.17 4.28 3.43
CA ASP A 117 -1.87 3.76 3.82
C ASP A 117 -1.38 4.42 5.12
N ALA A 118 -1.01 3.62 6.12
CA ALA A 118 -0.56 4.13 7.42
C ALA A 118 0.79 4.86 7.35
N VAL A 119 1.62 4.57 6.34
CA VAL A 119 2.95 5.16 6.20
C VAL A 119 2.88 6.53 5.52
N THR A 120 2.20 6.62 4.39
CA THR A 120 2.15 7.83 3.55
C THR A 120 0.91 8.67 3.74
N GLY A 121 -0.16 8.12 4.33
CA GLY A 121 -1.47 8.76 4.42
C GLY A 121 -2.22 8.83 3.08
N LEU A 122 -1.70 8.19 2.03
CA LEU A 122 -2.33 8.19 0.71
C LEU A 122 -3.49 7.17 0.64
N PRO A 123 -4.50 7.42 -0.21
CA PRO A 123 -5.46 6.41 -0.63
C PRO A 123 -4.78 5.10 -1.05
N MET A 124 -5.37 3.98 -0.64
CA MET A 124 -4.98 2.64 -1.11
C MET A 124 -5.78 2.26 -2.37
N SER A 125 -5.39 1.18 -3.05
CA SER A 125 -5.97 0.70 -4.32
C SER A 125 -7.50 0.68 -4.36
N ARG A 126 -8.15 0.27 -3.26
CA ARG A 126 -9.61 0.22 -3.16
C ARG A 126 -10.26 1.61 -3.28
N LEU A 127 -9.75 2.59 -2.53
CA LEU A 127 -10.25 3.97 -2.60
C LEU A 127 -9.90 4.59 -3.95
N PHE A 128 -8.68 4.34 -4.44
CA PHE A 128 -8.24 4.84 -5.73
C PHE A 128 -9.16 4.39 -6.87
N LEU A 129 -9.53 3.11 -6.92
CA LEU A 129 -10.48 2.59 -7.92
C LEU A 129 -11.83 3.34 -7.88
N SER A 130 -12.35 3.62 -6.68
CA SER A 130 -13.58 4.41 -6.52
C SER A 130 -13.41 5.84 -7.05
N LEU A 131 -12.27 6.49 -6.78
CA LEU A 131 -11.97 7.84 -7.26
C LEU A 131 -11.83 7.88 -8.78
N VAL A 132 -11.17 6.90 -9.39
CA VAL A 132 -11.07 6.78 -10.86
C VAL A 132 -12.45 6.61 -11.48
N LYS A 133 -13.33 5.77 -10.90
CA LYS A 133 -14.72 5.63 -11.38
C LYS A 133 -15.46 6.96 -11.37
N GLN A 134 -15.31 7.73 -10.30
CA GLN A 134 -15.95 9.04 -10.17
C GLN A 134 -15.40 10.05 -11.18
N ALA A 135 -14.09 10.10 -11.38
CA ALA A 135 -13.45 10.96 -12.38
C ALA A 135 -13.90 10.61 -13.81
N LEU A 136 -14.00 9.32 -14.14
CA LEU A 136 -14.51 8.90 -15.45
C LEU A 136 -15.96 9.32 -15.69
N ILE A 137 -16.80 9.30 -14.65
CA ILE A 137 -18.19 9.80 -14.76
C ILE A 137 -18.19 11.31 -15.05
N ARG A 138 -17.35 12.09 -14.35
CA ARG A 138 -17.22 13.54 -14.57
C ARG A 138 -16.69 13.87 -15.97
N ALA A 139 -15.61 13.21 -16.37
CA ALA A 139 -15.01 13.40 -17.69
C ALA A 139 -16.03 13.18 -18.83
N ARG A 140 -16.91 12.17 -18.69
CA ARG A 140 -17.99 11.94 -19.65
C ARG A 140 -19.04 13.06 -19.68
N GLN A 141 -19.32 13.72 -18.55
CA GLN A 141 -20.29 14.81 -18.47
C GLN A 141 -19.75 16.12 -19.06
N GLU A 142 -18.46 16.38 -18.85
CA GLU A 142 -17.79 17.62 -19.26
C GLU A 142 -17.08 17.51 -20.62
N ALA A 143 -17.24 16.37 -21.32
CA ALA A 143 -16.53 16.03 -22.56
C ALA A 143 -14.99 16.11 -22.45
N GLY A 144 -14.46 15.94 -21.24
CA GLY A 144 -13.02 15.87 -20.95
C GLY A 144 -12.49 14.44 -20.96
N GLN A 145 -11.20 14.29 -20.65
CA GLN A 145 -10.56 12.98 -20.45
C GLN A 145 -9.95 12.89 -19.05
N ALA A 146 -9.77 11.66 -18.57
CA ALA A 146 -9.01 11.34 -17.37
C ALA A 146 -7.82 10.45 -17.74
N ALA A 147 -6.72 10.57 -17.01
CA ALA A 147 -5.55 9.72 -17.18
C ALA A 147 -5.17 9.06 -15.86
N VAL A 148 -4.71 7.82 -15.93
CA VAL A 148 -4.11 7.11 -14.81
C VAL A 148 -2.64 6.87 -15.12
N LEU A 149 -1.78 7.25 -14.18
CA LEU A 149 -0.35 7.01 -14.24
C LEU A 149 0.03 6.06 -13.11
N VAL A 150 0.78 5.02 -13.42
CA VAL A 150 1.32 4.09 -12.44
C VAL A 150 2.83 4.25 -12.40
N ILE A 151 3.35 4.59 -11.23
CA ILE A 151 4.75 4.95 -11.00
C ILE A 151 5.38 3.82 -10.19
N ASP A 152 6.50 3.31 -10.67
CA ASP A 152 7.35 2.37 -9.93
C ASP A 152 8.66 3.06 -9.58
N LEU A 153 9.00 3.07 -8.29
CA LEU A 153 10.26 3.63 -7.82
C LEU A 153 11.39 2.62 -7.97
N GLU A 154 12.49 3.07 -8.57
CA GLU A 154 13.67 2.25 -8.81
C GLU A 154 14.89 2.84 -8.11
N HIS A 155 15.69 1.96 -7.52
CA HIS A 155 16.93 2.35 -6.89
C HIS A 155 18.03 2.48 -7.97
N LEU A 156 18.62 3.67 -8.06
CA LEU A 156 19.87 3.84 -8.80
C LEU A 156 20.99 3.48 -7.82
N THR A 157 21.46 2.24 -7.91
CA THR A 157 22.54 1.73 -7.06
C THR A 157 23.84 2.49 -7.35
N SER A 158 24.33 3.24 -6.36
CA SER A 158 25.77 3.42 -6.16
C SER A 158 26.18 2.53 -4.99
N GLU A 159 27.35 1.91 -5.08
CA GLU A 159 27.94 0.90 -4.19
C GLU A 159 28.07 1.29 -2.70
N THR A 160 26.98 1.66 -2.02
CA THR A 160 26.94 1.89 -0.57
C THR A 160 25.63 1.28 -0.06
N ASP A 161 25.63 -0.04 0.09
CA ASP A 161 25.87 -0.77 1.34
C ASP A 161 24.69 -0.66 2.29
N ALA A 162 24.03 -1.80 2.58
CA ALA A 162 23.29 -2.24 3.78
C ALA A 162 22.36 -1.30 4.59
N TYR A 163 22.51 0.02 4.51
CA TYR A 163 21.78 1.08 5.21
C TYR A 163 20.43 1.40 4.56
N ALA A 164 20.19 1.02 3.31
CA ALA A 164 18.91 1.19 2.61
C ALA A 164 17.73 0.44 3.28
N MET A 165 18.02 -0.50 4.19
CA MET A 165 17.00 -1.18 5.00
C MET A 165 16.41 -0.26 6.09
N LEU A 166 17.19 0.71 6.58
CA LEU A 166 16.77 1.60 7.66
C LEU A 166 16.05 2.81 7.08
N ASN A 167 14.73 2.79 7.28
CA ASN A 167 13.76 3.85 7.02
C ASN A 167 13.15 3.94 5.60
N ARG A 168 12.89 2.78 4.96
CA ARG A 168 12.03 2.68 3.75
C ARG A 168 10.71 3.48 3.88
N ASN A 169 10.10 3.46 5.06
CA ASN A 169 8.87 4.21 5.32
C ASN A 169 9.06 5.73 5.19
N LEU A 170 10.18 6.28 5.67
CA LEU A 170 10.51 7.70 5.49
C LEU A 170 10.76 8.01 4.01
N MET A 171 11.46 7.15 3.29
CA MET A 171 11.64 7.28 1.85
C MET A 171 10.29 7.35 1.11
N TYR A 172 9.37 6.43 1.40
CA TYR A 172 8.03 6.46 0.80
C TYR A 172 7.24 7.72 1.17
N ARG A 173 7.37 8.22 2.41
CA ARG A 173 6.75 9.49 2.82
C ARG A 173 7.30 10.69 2.04
N VAL A 174 8.61 10.77 1.87
CA VAL A 174 9.26 11.83 1.10
C VAL A 174 8.83 11.76 -0.36
N GLN A 175 8.82 10.57 -0.96
CA GLN A 175 8.41 10.41 -2.35
C GLN A 175 6.91 10.69 -2.56
N ALA A 176 6.04 10.26 -1.64
CA ALA A 176 4.63 10.63 -1.65
C ALA A 176 4.43 12.15 -1.65
N ALA A 177 5.17 12.87 -0.80
CA ALA A 177 5.12 14.33 -0.75
C ALA A 177 5.63 14.98 -2.05
N ARG A 178 6.71 14.45 -2.64
CA ARG A 178 7.27 14.93 -3.92
C ARG A 178 6.31 14.73 -5.08
N VAL A 179 5.75 13.53 -5.23
CA VAL A 179 4.75 13.25 -6.27
C VAL A 179 3.57 14.20 -6.11
N LYS A 180 3.05 14.37 -4.88
CA LYS A 180 1.96 15.30 -4.60
C LYS A 180 2.31 16.76 -4.94
N SER A 181 3.55 17.19 -4.71
CA SER A 181 4.00 18.56 -5.01
C SER A 181 4.12 18.86 -6.51
N ALA A 182 4.28 17.82 -7.35
CA ALA A 182 4.36 17.98 -8.79
C ALA A 182 2.98 18.18 -9.45
N LEU A 183 1.90 17.88 -8.73
CA LEU A 183 0.53 17.77 -9.22
C LEU A 183 -0.36 18.95 -8.82
N ARG A 184 -1.52 19.07 -9.47
CA ARG A 184 -2.55 20.06 -9.13
C ARG A 184 -3.36 19.59 -7.92
N THR A 185 -4.12 20.50 -7.31
CA THR A 185 -4.99 20.19 -6.16
C THR A 185 -6.13 19.21 -6.52
N THR A 186 -6.52 19.18 -7.79
CA THR A 186 -7.56 18.28 -8.33
C THR A 186 -7.06 16.86 -8.53
N ASP A 187 -5.76 16.67 -8.70
CA ASP A 187 -5.19 15.36 -8.99
C ASP A 187 -5.08 14.53 -7.71
N VAL A 188 -5.24 13.21 -7.85
CA VAL A 188 -5.21 12.29 -6.71
C VAL A 188 -3.99 11.39 -6.82
N VAL A 189 -3.24 11.26 -5.73
CA VAL A 189 -2.16 10.29 -5.58
C VAL A 189 -2.63 9.17 -4.67
N ALA A 190 -2.34 7.92 -5.04
CA ALA A 190 -2.61 6.72 -4.26
C ALA A 190 -1.36 5.84 -4.17
N ARG A 191 -1.33 4.96 -3.17
CA ARG A 191 -0.31 3.93 -3.03
C ARG A 191 -0.93 2.58 -3.39
N LEU A 192 -0.38 1.93 -4.41
CA LEU A 192 -0.88 0.62 -4.88
C LEU A 192 -0.16 -0.54 -4.20
N ALA A 193 1.14 -0.41 -3.98
CA ALA A 193 2.00 -1.42 -3.36
C ALA A 193 3.21 -0.74 -2.69
N GLU A 194 4.19 -1.51 -2.23
CA GLU A 194 5.34 -1.00 -1.48
C GLU A 194 6.08 0.14 -2.20
N ALA A 195 6.55 -0.08 -3.42
CA ALA A 195 7.28 0.90 -4.22
C ALA A 195 6.44 1.54 -5.34
N ARG A 196 5.13 1.26 -5.37
CA ARG A 196 4.25 1.61 -6.50
C ARG A 196 3.18 2.63 -6.11
N PHE A 197 3.18 3.75 -6.81
CA PHE A 197 2.18 4.80 -6.67
C PHE A 197 1.28 4.84 -7.89
N ALA A 198 0.07 5.34 -7.72
CA ALA A 198 -0.82 5.68 -8.81
C ALA A 198 -1.22 7.14 -8.72
N VAL A 199 -1.39 7.78 -9.86
CA VAL A 199 -1.84 9.15 -9.98
C VAL A 199 -3.04 9.17 -10.92
N LEU A 200 -4.10 9.84 -10.52
CA LEU A 200 -5.25 10.16 -11.34
C LEU A 200 -5.18 11.64 -11.71
N LEU A 201 -5.14 11.91 -13.00
CA LEU A 201 -5.26 13.26 -13.57
C LEU A 201 -6.70 13.42 -14.06
N GLU A 202 -7.38 14.43 -13.53
CA GLU A 202 -8.71 14.85 -13.98
C GLU A 202 -8.58 15.99 -15.00
N ASP A 203 -9.56 16.13 -15.89
CA ASP A 203 -9.65 17.23 -16.87
C ASP A 203 -8.43 17.36 -17.80
N VAL A 204 -7.99 16.23 -18.34
CA VAL A 204 -6.91 16.17 -19.32
C VAL A 204 -7.48 16.52 -20.70
N THR A 205 -6.85 17.48 -21.38
CA THR A 205 -7.26 17.86 -22.75
C THR A 205 -6.49 17.09 -23.82
N THR A 206 -5.21 16.82 -23.59
CA THR A 206 -4.31 16.22 -24.60
C THR A 206 -3.36 15.18 -24.01
N PRO A 207 -3.00 14.12 -24.75
CA PRO A 207 -1.97 13.17 -24.32
C PRO A 207 -0.63 13.83 -24.00
N GLU A 208 -0.27 14.88 -24.72
CA GLU A 208 0.98 15.64 -24.54
C GLU A 208 1.04 16.31 -23.15
N GLU A 209 -0.08 16.79 -22.62
CA GLU A 209 -0.18 17.33 -21.27
C GLU A 209 0.16 16.26 -20.22
N VAL A 210 -0.38 15.04 -20.39
CA VAL A 210 -0.11 13.90 -19.50
C VAL A 210 1.37 13.53 -19.54
N PHE A 211 1.97 13.50 -20.73
CA PHE A 211 3.40 13.26 -20.88
C PHE A 211 4.26 14.35 -20.23
N ALA A 212 3.87 15.61 -20.33
CA ALA A 212 4.58 16.71 -19.68
C ALA A 212 4.53 16.59 -18.15
N ILE A 213 3.36 16.23 -17.60
CA ILE A 213 3.19 15.97 -16.17
C ILE A 213 4.02 14.75 -15.74
N ALA A 214 4.01 13.67 -16.51
CA ALA A 214 4.82 12.47 -16.25
C ALA A 214 6.32 12.80 -16.20
N LYS A 215 6.84 13.56 -17.18
CA LYS A 215 8.24 14.01 -17.20
C LYS A 215 8.57 14.91 -16.01
N LYS A 216 7.69 15.84 -15.66
CA LYS A 216 7.86 16.69 -14.47
C LYS A 216 7.93 15.86 -13.19
N MET A 217 7.04 14.88 -13.03
CA MET A 217 7.05 13.98 -11.87
C MET A 217 8.32 13.16 -11.80
N GLN A 218 8.74 12.56 -12.91
CA GLN A 218 9.98 11.80 -13.00
C GLN A 218 11.20 12.65 -12.60
N ALA A 219 11.31 13.86 -13.13
CA ALA A 219 12.37 14.79 -12.76
C ALA A 219 12.31 15.14 -11.26
N THR A 220 11.11 15.33 -10.70
CA THR A 220 10.92 15.62 -9.27
C THR A 220 11.33 14.45 -8.39
N ILE A 221 11.02 13.21 -8.78
CA ILE A 221 11.41 11.99 -8.06
C ILE A 221 12.93 11.80 -8.09
N ALA A 222 13.56 12.11 -9.22
CA ALA A 222 15.00 11.95 -9.45
C ALA A 222 15.90 12.87 -8.62
N HIS A 223 15.34 13.85 -7.90
CA HIS A 223 16.15 14.67 -7.00
C HIS A 223 16.73 13.81 -5.87
N PRO A 224 18.00 14.00 -5.46
CA PRO A 224 18.56 13.28 -4.32
C PRO A 224 17.72 13.46 -3.05
N VAL A 225 17.57 12.40 -2.24
CA VAL A 225 16.98 12.49 -0.90
C VAL A 225 18.07 12.23 0.13
N THR A 226 18.29 13.18 1.05
CA THR A 226 19.18 12.95 2.19
C THR A 226 18.40 12.28 3.32
N LEU A 227 18.68 11.00 3.62
CA LEU A 227 18.13 10.26 4.77
C LEU A 227 19.28 9.85 5.68
N ASP A 228 19.21 10.20 6.97
CA ASP A 228 20.22 9.82 7.97
C ASP A 228 21.67 10.06 7.51
N ARG A 229 21.91 11.22 6.87
CA ARG A 229 23.20 11.68 6.31
C ARG A 229 23.69 10.93 5.06
N HIS A 230 22.86 10.09 4.46
CA HIS A 230 23.13 9.41 3.19
C HIS A 230 22.29 10.02 2.08
N GLU A 231 22.86 10.23 0.90
CA GLU A 231 22.12 10.65 -0.28
C GLU A 231 21.63 9.43 -1.06
N LEU A 232 20.32 9.37 -1.28
CA LEU A 232 19.67 8.35 -2.07
C LEU A 232 19.24 8.95 -3.41
N LEU A 233 19.72 8.33 -4.49
CA LEU A 233 19.30 8.63 -5.84
C LEU A 233 18.27 7.59 -6.28
N LEU A 234 17.08 8.06 -6.65
CA LEU A 234 15.99 7.19 -7.13
C LEU A 234 15.67 7.55 -8.57
N SER A 235 15.33 6.55 -9.36
CA SER A 235 14.66 6.71 -10.65
C SER A 235 13.20 6.31 -10.51
N SER A 236 12.41 6.57 -11.54
CA SER A 236 11.06 6.04 -11.63
C SER A 236 10.68 5.72 -13.06
N ARG A 237 10.04 4.56 -13.25
CA ARG A 237 9.31 4.23 -14.47
C ARG A 237 7.84 4.58 -14.29
N ILE A 238 7.23 5.11 -15.34
CA ILE A 238 5.84 5.56 -15.34
C ILE A 238 5.09 4.93 -16.50
N GLY A 239 4.03 4.18 -16.20
CA GLY A 239 3.08 3.70 -17.19
C GLY A 239 1.85 4.61 -17.24
N ILE A 240 1.37 4.92 -18.44
CA ILE A 240 0.24 5.83 -18.69
C ILE A 240 -0.91 5.08 -19.36
N GLY A 241 -2.11 5.26 -18.80
CA GLY A 241 -3.39 4.88 -19.40
C GLY A 241 -4.29 6.12 -19.56
N LEU A 242 -4.91 6.28 -20.73
CA LEU A 242 -5.77 7.39 -21.11
C LEU A 242 -7.21 6.93 -21.32
N SER A 243 -8.18 7.60 -20.68
CA SER A 243 -9.59 7.31 -20.87
C SER A 243 -10.01 7.59 -22.30
N GLY A 244 -10.88 6.75 -22.87
CA GLY A 244 -11.33 6.84 -24.26
C GLY A 244 -10.43 6.06 -25.22
N ARG A 245 -9.11 6.17 -25.10
CA ARG A 245 -8.14 5.38 -25.89
C ARG A 245 -7.96 3.97 -25.35
N ASP A 246 -7.71 3.86 -24.05
CA ASP A 246 -7.27 2.61 -23.42
C ASP A 246 -8.39 1.91 -22.63
N GLY A 247 -9.59 2.52 -22.64
CA GLY A 247 -10.78 1.97 -22.00
C GLY A 247 -11.71 3.07 -21.48
N THR A 248 -12.93 2.64 -21.13
CA THR A 248 -13.93 3.52 -20.51
C THR A 248 -14.28 3.09 -19.08
N ASP A 249 -13.75 1.96 -18.62
CA ASP A 249 -13.89 1.47 -17.25
C ASP A 249 -12.62 1.77 -16.43
N ALA A 250 -12.81 2.00 -15.13
CA ALA A 250 -11.73 2.35 -14.22
C ALA A 250 -10.70 1.22 -14.08
N GLN A 251 -11.17 -0.04 -14.04
CA GLN A 251 -10.29 -1.20 -13.92
C GLN A 251 -9.44 -1.35 -15.18
N ALA A 252 -10.07 -1.28 -16.35
CA ALA A 252 -9.37 -1.33 -17.64
C ALA A 252 -8.32 -0.22 -17.78
N LEU A 253 -8.63 0.99 -17.32
CA LEU A 253 -7.70 2.13 -17.39
C LEU A 253 -6.47 1.93 -16.50
N ILE A 254 -6.67 1.42 -15.27
CA ILE A 254 -5.57 1.07 -14.36
C ILE A 254 -4.74 -0.05 -14.98
N ASP A 255 -5.37 -1.12 -15.46
CA ASP A 255 -4.67 -2.27 -16.06
C ASP A 255 -3.87 -1.84 -17.29
N ALA A 256 -4.39 -0.93 -18.11
CA ALA A 256 -3.68 -0.36 -19.27
C ALA A 256 -2.42 0.41 -18.86
N ALA A 257 -2.50 1.26 -17.83
CA ALA A 257 -1.34 1.98 -17.29
C ALA A 257 -0.27 1.01 -16.76
N VAL A 258 -0.69 -0.13 -16.22
CA VAL A 258 0.19 -1.14 -15.63
C VAL A 258 0.88 -1.95 -16.72
N HIS A 259 0.15 -2.35 -17.75
CA HIS A 259 0.74 -2.95 -18.94
C HIS A 259 1.72 -2.00 -19.65
N ALA A 260 1.47 -0.70 -19.62
CA ALA A 260 2.39 0.30 -20.13
C ALA A 260 3.67 0.39 -19.30
N LEU A 261 3.55 0.34 -17.97
CA LEU A 261 4.69 0.31 -17.05
C LEU A 261 5.54 -0.95 -17.26
N GLU A 262 4.92 -2.12 -17.34
CA GLU A 262 5.66 -3.38 -17.51
C GLU A 262 6.35 -3.46 -18.88
N ARG A 263 5.76 -2.89 -19.95
CA ARG A 263 6.46 -2.75 -21.23
C ARG A 263 7.69 -1.85 -21.12
N ALA A 264 7.55 -0.70 -20.46
CA ALA A 264 8.67 0.20 -20.20
C ALA A 264 9.80 -0.49 -19.39
N ARG A 265 9.44 -1.36 -18.44
CA ARG A 265 10.40 -2.18 -17.69
C ARG A 265 11.16 -3.16 -18.59
N VAL A 266 10.46 -3.88 -19.46
CA VAL A 266 11.06 -4.90 -20.35
C VAL A 266 11.92 -4.27 -21.44
N GLU A 267 11.52 -3.13 -21.99
CA GLU A 267 12.24 -2.43 -23.07
C GLU A 267 13.54 -1.77 -22.58
N GLY A 268 13.76 -1.64 -21.27
CA GLY A 268 15.01 -1.23 -20.63
C GLY A 268 15.41 0.25 -20.83
N GLY A 269 15.02 0.87 -21.94
CA GLY A 269 15.39 2.24 -22.30
C GLY A 269 14.28 3.29 -22.12
N SER A 270 13.01 2.89 -22.10
CA SER A 270 11.92 3.84 -21.90
C SER A 270 11.54 3.96 -20.44
N LEU A 271 11.72 5.14 -19.86
CA LEU A 271 11.23 5.41 -18.50
C LEU A 271 9.74 5.79 -18.46
N ILE A 272 9.11 6.00 -19.61
CA ILE A 272 7.69 6.33 -19.72
C ILE A 272 7.05 5.42 -20.77
N GLY A 273 6.13 4.56 -20.33
CA GLY A 273 5.35 3.69 -21.20
C GLY A 273 3.94 4.23 -21.42
N THR A 274 3.39 4.04 -22.62
CA THR A 274 1.97 4.27 -22.93
C THR A 274 1.31 3.00 -23.41
N ALA A 275 0.06 2.77 -23.00
CA ALA A 275 -0.78 1.64 -23.41
C ALA A 275 -0.76 1.39 -24.94
N VAL A 276 -0.62 2.43 -25.77
CA VAL A 276 -0.28 2.31 -27.20
C VAL A 276 0.70 3.41 -27.65
N VAL A 277 1.90 3.03 -28.06
CA VAL A 277 2.65 3.65 -29.18
C VAL A 277 3.31 2.48 -29.90
N ALA A 278 2.57 1.89 -30.83
CA ALA A 278 3.15 1.23 -32.00
C ALA A 278 2.65 2.05 -33.20
N GLU A 279 3.58 2.34 -34.12
CA GLU A 279 3.45 3.15 -35.34
C GLU A 279 3.56 4.67 -35.15
N ALA A 280 4.80 5.16 -35.16
CA ALA A 280 5.27 6.26 -36.03
C ALA A 280 6.64 6.80 -35.58
N SER A 281 7.72 6.03 -35.71
CA SER A 281 9.08 6.59 -35.87
C SER A 281 10.08 5.54 -36.37
N VAL A 282 9.78 4.95 -37.53
CA VAL A 282 10.81 4.48 -38.46
C VAL A 282 10.45 5.11 -39.80
N ALA A 283 10.71 6.42 -39.90
CA ALA A 283 10.76 7.08 -41.19
C ALA A 283 12.21 6.94 -41.68
N ASP A 284 12.36 6.15 -42.74
CA ASP A 284 13.58 5.94 -43.53
C ASP A 284 14.42 7.22 -43.72
N PRO A 285 15.71 7.21 -43.38
CA PRO A 285 16.69 8.11 -43.96
C PRO A 285 17.41 7.40 -45.12
N THR A 286 16.68 6.94 -46.14
CA THR A 286 17.32 6.39 -47.35
C THR A 286 16.53 6.67 -48.63
N SER A 287 16.21 7.94 -48.86
CA SER A 287 15.78 8.40 -50.18
C SER A 287 16.14 9.87 -50.43
N THR A 288 17.41 10.24 -50.23
CA THR A 288 17.96 11.49 -50.82
C THR A 288 19.48 11.37 -51.02
N LEU A 289 19.87 10.72 -52.12
CA LEU A 289 21.05 11.04 -52.93
C LEU A 289 20.81 10.33 -54.28
N ALA A 290 20.19 11.03 -55.23
CA ALA A 290 20.88 11.73 -56.33
C ALA A 290 21.58 10.71 -57.27
N ALA A 291 21.09 10.56 -58.50
CA ALA A 291 21.43 11.42 -59.65
C ALA A 291 22.86 11.19 -60.13
#